data_AF-A0A1F3CVD6-F1
#
_entry.id   AF-A0A1F3CVD6-F1
#
_cell.length_a   1.000
_cell.length_b   1.000
_cell.length_c   1.000
_cell.angle_alpha   90.00
_cell.angle_beta   90.00
_cell.angle_gamma   90.00
#
_symmetry.space_group_name_H-M   'P 1'
#
loop_
_entity.id
_entity.type
_entity.pdbx_description
1 polymer ?
#
loop_
_entity_poly.entity_id
_entity_poly.type
_entity_poly.pdbx_seq_one_letter_code
_entity_poly.pdbx_strand_id
1 'polypeptide(L)'
;MNTWTRATAVIAAVVLIAAPAAAQIFTDMANHPSRRAAERLAAKGVVARLPDGRFAPNEPLTRLDIALYLARALGIPTSGVRPPDFKDVDQIPPGDRVAVAAASIMGTVSSKKVEVRKGTITYTLTTDKAVYGPDEQIELTFAIANLGPGRETEMLSPDRNRPRIRLTDRDGLKPGVEGEIYVETRTAQAVTREKVARVRVLEARTDGSILEVTEEGTVQIKAGLKVFFLQDTAFEYASTQLYDFVIRDGEGNEMARWSLGRTFQVMDRPLALFANRTLTFQTRWRQLDQNDQPVRSGRYELIAMHTTKESPTTITIPFQRGMISAYPDNTFRPKQPVTRGDLAAYMVRALGLESEALRRTNESLLVADARDIPAEIRGGVVVAVDRKLVPPLSDNTFRPARPATRGEAIFALNVFMETLGRYDYTTGTLREWRGGPPPTVVVEDAQKQIRSFRVAVVSAIYRNDQPVLLQQLRPGDQLKMLKPTEVGEIVYIEATGR
;
A
#
# COMPACT_ATOMS: atom_id res chain seq x y z
N MET A 1 -23.54 -8.06 -90.64
CA MET A 1 -24.05 -8.86 -89.50
C MET A 1 -23.41 -8.32 -88.24
N ASN A 2 -24.20 -7.58 -87.47
CA ASN A 2 -23.87 -7.04 -86.15
C ASN A 2 -23.97 -8.15 -85.11
N THR A 3 -23.15 -8.10 -84.06
CA THR A 3 -23.68 -8.09 -82.68
C THR A 3 -22.63 -7.54 -81.71
N TRP A 4 -22.99 -6.42 -81.09
CA TRP A 4 -22.35 -5.80 -79.95
C TRP A 4 -22.66 -6.63 -78.70
N THR A 5 -21.65 -7.09 -77.96
CA THR A 5 -21.88 -7.73 -76.66
C THR A 5 -21.80 -6.66 -75.57
N ARG A 6 -22.95 -6.43 -74.92
CA ARG A 6 -23.20 -5.41 -73.91
C ARG A 6 -22.33 -5.64 -72.65
N ALA A 7 -21.60 -4.61 -72.24
CA ALA A 7 -21.05 -4.51 -70.90
C ALA A 7 -22.21 -4.38 -69.89
N THR A 8 -22.37 -5.36 -69.01
CA THR A 8 -23.31 -5.30 -67.88
C THR A 8 -22.53 -4.80 -66.67
N ALA A 9 -22.80 -3.57 -66.24
CA ALA A 9 -22.31 -3.02 -64.99
C ALA A 9 -23.01 -3.75 -63.82
N VAL A 10 -22.25 -4.51 -63.04
CA VAL A 10 -22.71 -5.01 -61.74
C VAL A 10 -22.64 -3.84 -60.76
N ILE A 11 -23.80 -3.28 -60.42
CA ILE A 11 -23.93 -2.35 -59.30
C ILE A 11 -23.74 -3.18 -58.04
N ALA A 12 -22.55 -3.10 -57.43
CA ALA A 12 -22.32 -3.62 -56.10
C ALA A 12 -23.18 -2.80 -55.12
N ALA A 13 -24.25 -3.41 -54.61
CA ALA A 13 -24.97 -2.87 -53.47
C ALA A 13 -24.01 -2.86 -52.28
N VAL A 14 -23.48 -1.68 -51.95
CA VAL A 14 -22.82 -1.44 -50.68
C VAL A 14 -23.92 -1.53 -49.62
N VAL A 15 -24.03 -2.70 -48.99
CA VAL A 15 -24.74 -2.82 -47.72
C VAL A 15 -23.97 -1.94 -46.75
N LEU A 16 -24.52 -0.76 -46.44
CA LEU A 16 -24.12 -0.01 -45.26
C LEU A 16 -24.44 -0.91 -44.06
N ILE A 17 -23.44 -1.66 -43.59
CA ILE A 17 -23.47 -2.15 -42.21
C ILE A 17 -23.43 -0.87 -41.38
N ALA A 18 -24.57 -0.52 -40.77
CA ALA A 18 -24.60 0.52 -39.76
C ALA A 18 -23.47 0.21 -38.77
N ALA A 19 -22.51 1.12 -38.64
CA ALA A 19 -21.45 0.98 -37.66
C ALA A 19 -22.13 0.67 -36.31
N PRO A 20 -21.69 -0.37 -35.57
CA PRO A 20 -22.27 -0.65 -34.28
C PRO A 20 -22.20 0.62 -33.45
N ALA A 21 -23.28 0.98 -32.75
CA ALA A 21 -23.20 1.95 -31.67
C ALA A 21 -21.97 1.60 -30.83
N ALA A 22 -21.14 2.61 -30.50
CA ALA A 22 -19.89 2.50 -29.73
C ALA A 22 -19.80 1.18 -28.95
N ALA A 23 -18.93 0.26 -29.39
CA ALA A 23 -18.99 -1.17 -29.07
C ALA A 23 -19.41 -1.44 -27.63
N GLN A 24 -20.70 -1.72 -27.42
CA GLN A 24 -21.24 -1.97 -26.11
C GLN A 24 -20.78 -3.37 -25.67
N ILE A 25 -19.85 -3.43 -24.71
CA ILE A 25 -19.22 -4.69 -24.27
C ILE A 25 -20.26 -5.61 -23.60
N PHE A 26 -21.20 -5.02 -22.85
CA PHE A 26 -22.26 -5.72 -22.13
C PHE A 26 -23.63 -5.19 -22.52
N THR A 27 -24.51 -6.06 -23.02
CA THR A 27 -25.81 -5.67 -23.58
C THR A 27 -26.78 -5.08 -22.55
N ASP A 28 -26.62 -5.41 -21.27
CA ASP A 28 -27.51 -5.02 -20.17
C ASP A 28 -26.92 -3.93 -19.23
N MET A 29 -25.80 -3.31 -19.61
CA MET A 29 -25.14 -2.27 -18.80
C MET A 29 -25.37 -0.84 -19.30
N ALA A 30 -26.09 -0.63 -20.41
CA ALA A 30 -26.16 0.66 -21.11
C ALA A 30 -26.41 1.87 -20.18
N ASN A 31 -27.36 1.72 -19.25
CA ASN A 31 -27.80 2.74 -18.30
C ASN A 31 -27.40 2.41 -16.84
N HIS A 32 -26.56 1.40 -16.63
CA HIS A 32 -26.16 0.99 -15.29
C HIS A 32 -25.00 1.88 -14.77
N PRO A 33 -25.04 2.38 -13.52
CA PRO A 33 -24.00 3.28 -12.99
C PRO A 33 -22.59 2.66 -13.03
N SER A 34 -22.48 1.36 -12.81
CA SER A 34 -21.21 0.62 -12.89
C SER A 34 -20.78 0.21 -14.31
N ARG A 35 -21.38 0.76 -15.39
CA ARG A 35 -21.02 0.39 -16.78
C ARG A 35 -19.54 0.56 -17.07
N ARG A 36 -19.01 1.77 -16.84
CA ARG A 36 -17.60 2.08 -17.09
C ARG A 36 -16.68 1.21 -16.24
N ALA A 37 -17.02 1.01 -14.98
CA ALA A 37 -16.28 0.12 -14.09
C ALA A 37 -16.22 -1.32 -14.65
N ALA A 38 -17.36 -1.87 -15.09
CA ALA A 38 -17.41 -3.20 -15.69
C ALA A 38 -16.55 -3.28 -16.96
N GLU A 39 -16.65 -2.28 -17.84
CA GLU A 39 -15.91 -2.23 -19.09
C GLU A 39 -14.39 -2.09 -18.86
N ARG A 40 -13.96 -1.28 -17.88
CA ARG A 40 -12.53 -1.19 -17.47
C ARG A 40 -12.00 -2.49 -16.90
N LEU A 41 -12.78 -3.13 -16.02
CA LEU A 41 -12.40 -4.42 -15.44
C LEU A 41 -12.37 -5.51 -16.50
N ALA A 42 -13.29 -5.49 -17.46
CA ALA A 42 -13.29 -6.42 -18.60
C ALA A 42 -12.08 -6.20 -19.51
N ALA A 43 -11.73 -4.94 -19.76
CA ALA A 43 -10.55 -4.57 -20.52
C ALA A 43 -9.23 -5.03 -19.83
N LYS A 44 -9.21 -5.09 -18.49
CA LYS A 44 -8.11 -5.73 -17.71
C LYS A 44 -8.25 -7.25 -17.59
N GLY A 45 -9.27 -7.87 -18.17
CA GLY A 45 -9.52 -9.32 -18.06
C GLY A 45 -9.95 -9.78 -16.66
N VAL A 46 -10.33 -8.86 -15.78
CA VAL A 46 -10.79 -9.18 -14.41
C VAL A 46 -12.16 -9.81 -14.44
N VAL A 47 -13.06 -9.25 -15.25
CA VAL A 47 -14.42 -9.74 -15.43
C VAL A 47 -14.69 -10.08 -16.89
N ALA A 48 -15.64 -11.00 -17.12
CA ALA A 48 -16.01 -11.44 -18.46
C ALA A 48 -17.52 -11.34 -18.64
N ARG A 49 -17.96 -11.23 -19.90
CA ARG A 49 -19.36 -11.33 -20.27
C ARG A 49 -19.83 -12.78 -20.19
N LEU A 50 -21.12 -12.95 -19.91
CA LEU A 50 -21.80 -14.23 -20.03
C LEU A 50 -21.90 -14.65 -21.51
N PRO A 51 -22.15 -15.94 -21.82
CA PRO A 51 -22.27 -16.42 -23.19
C PRO A 51 -23.35 -15.70 -24.02
N ASP A 52 -24.38 -15.17 -23.37
CA ASP A 52 -25.47 -14.39 -23.99
C ASP A 52 -25.13 -12.90 -24.20
N GLY A 53 -23.90 -12.48 -23.86
CA GLY A 53 -23.43 -11.11 -24.02
C GLY A 53 -23.76 -10.16 -22.86
N ARG A 54 -24.46 -10.63 -21.82
CA ARG A 54 -24.79 -9.83 -20.63
C ARG A 54 -23.68 -9.82 -19.59
N PHE A 55 -23.74 -8.86 -18.67
CA PHE A 55 -23.00 -8.87 -17.41
C PHE A 55 -23.83 -9.41 -16.23
N ALA A 56 -25.15 -9.20 -16.26
CA ALA A 56 -26.12 -9.47 -15.21
C ALA A 56 -25.87 -8.69 -13.90
N PRO A 57 -25.88 -7.33 -13.92
CA PRO A 57 -25.49 -6.52 -12.76
C PRO A 57 -26.41 -6.67 -11.55
N ASN A 58 -27.66 -7.07 -11.75
CA ASN A 58 -28.66 -7.18 -10.69
C ASN A 58 -28.73 -8.59 -10.07
N GLU A 59 -28.05 -9.57 -10.66
CA GLU A 59 -28.00 -10.92 -10.09
C GLU A 59 -27.09 -10.97 -8.85
N PRO A 60 -27.36 -11.86 -7.88
CA PRO A 60 -26.50 -12.05 -6.71
C PRO A 60 -25.07 -12.44 -7.10
N LEU A 61 -24.09 -11.86 -6.41
CA LEU A 61 -22.69 -12.24 -6.50
C LEU A 61 -22.45 -13.56 -5.77
N THR A 62 -21.84 -14.54 -6.43
CA THR A 62 -21.45 -15.80 -5.76
C THR A 62 -20.06 -15.72 -5.15
N ARG A 63 -19.76 -16.61 -4.19
CA ARG A 63 -18.41 -16.74 -3.60
C ARG A 63 -17.36 -17.10 -4.65
N LEU A 64 -17.72 -17.92 -5.64
CA LEU A 64 -16.85 -18.22 -6.77
C LEU A 64 -16.55 -16.98 -7.60
N ASP A 65 -17.56 -16.18 -7.94
CA ASP A 65 -17.38 -14.96 -8.75
C ASP A 65 -16.35 -14.01 -8.10
N ILE A 66 -16.53 -13.67 -6.82
CA ILE A 66 -15.64 -12.70 -6.16
C ILE A 66 -14.22 -13.24 -5.98
N ALA A 67 -14.05 -14.56 -5.76
CA ALA A 67 -12.73 -15.17 -5.72
C ALA A 67 -12.00 -15.06 -7.06
N LEU A 68 -12.70 -15.34 -8.16
CA LEU A 68 -12.14 -15.19 -9.50
C LEU A 68 -11.81 -13.74 -9.82
N TYR A 69 -12.68 -12.81 -9.44
CA TYR A 69 -12.44 -11.39 -9.64
C TYR A 69 -11.22 -10.89 -8.86
N LEU A 70 -11.09 -11.22 -7.57
CA LEU A 70 -9.93 -10.82 -6.78
C LEU A 70 -8.63 -11.44 -7.30
N ALA A 71 -8.66 -12.74 -7.66
CA ALA A 71 -7.48 -13.41 -8.21
C ALA A 71 -7.01 -12.78 -9.52
N ARG A 72 -7.93 -12.44 -10.43
CA ARG A 72 -7.59 -11.77 -11.69
C ARG A 72 -7.18 -10.31 -11.48
N ALA A 73 -7.89 -9.58 -10.62
CA ALA A 73 -7.57 -8.19 -10.26
C ALA A 73 -6.15 -8.06 -9.71
N LEU A 74 -5.72 -9.04 -8.90
CA LEU A 74 -4.38 -9.10 -8.34
C LEU A 74 -3.34 -9.74 -9.26
N GLY A 75 -3.76 -10.24 -10.43
CA GLY A 75 -2.86 -10.88 -11.40
C GLY A 75 -2.10 -12.03 -10.77
N ILE A 76 -2.75 -12.80 -9.90
CA ILE A 76 -2.08 -13.86 -9.14
C ILE A 76 -1.60 -14.93 -10.12
N PRO A 77 -0.31 -15.28 -10.15
CA PRO A 77 0.17 -16.39 -10.94
C PRO A 77 -0.48 -17.69 -10.44
N THR A 78 -1.18 -18.38 -11.33
CA THR A 78 -1.84 -19.65 -11.03
C THR A 78 -0.89 -20.85 -11.24
N SER A 79 0.32 -20.62 -11.74
CA SER A 79 1.34 -21.65 -11.86
C SER A 79 1.90 -22.06 -10.50
N GLY A 80 1.86 -23.35 -10.18
CA GLY A 80 2.48 -23.91 -8.96
C GLY A 80 1.59 -23.89 -7.71
N VAL A 81 0.45 -23.21 -7.75
CA VAL A 81 -0.50 -23.18 -6.64
C VAL A 81 -1.23 -24.52 -6.55
N ARG A 82 -1.05 -25.23 -5.44
CA ARG A 82 -1.76 -26.49 -5.18
C ARG A 82 -3.28 -26.22 -5.09
N PRO A 83 -4.13 -26.97 -5.80
CA PRO A 83 -5.57 -26.88 -5.65
C PRO A 83 -5.97 -27.06 -4.17
N PRO A 84 -7.01 -26.36 -3.70
CA PRO A 84 -7.40 -26.45 -2.31
C PRO A 84 -8.03 -27.81 -2.00
N ASP A 85 -7.70 -28.39 -0.85
CA ASP A 85 -8.28 -29.66 -0.37
C ASP A 85 -9.67 -29.44 0.26
N PHE A 86 -10.55 -28.65 -0.37
CA PHE A 86 -11.91 -28.42 0.11
C PHE A 86 -12.79 -29.65 -0.08
N LYS A 87 -13.68 -29.94 0.88
CA LYS A 87 -14.64 -31.05 0.78
C LYS A 87 -15.60 -30.91 -0.40
N ASP A 88 -15.86 -29.69 -0.84
CA ASP A 88 -16.75 -29.35 -1.95
C ASP A 88 -16.00 -28.84 -3.19
N VAL A 89 -14.73 -29.23 -3.35
CA VAL A 89 -13.88 -28.85 -4.50
C VAL A 89 -14.49 -29.24 -5.86
N ASP A 90 -15.31 -30.29 -5.89
CA ASP A 90 -16.02 -30.74 -7.11
C ASP A 90 -17.14 -29.80 -7.56
N GLN A 91 -17.57 -28.88 -6.69
CA GLN A 91 -18.48 -27.80 -7.09
C GLN A 91 -17.75 -26.62 -7.76
N ILE A 92 -16.42 -26.63 -7.78
CA ILE A 92 -15.58 -25.61 -8.40
C ILE A 92 -15.08 -26.13 -9.76
N PRO A 93 -15.32 -25.41 -10.87
CA PRO A 93 -14.80 -25.79 -12.18
C PRO A 93 -13.29 -26.04 -12.14
N PRO A 94 -12.76 -27.10 -12.76
CA PRO A 94 -11.34 -27.45 -12.65
C PRO A 94 -10.38 -26.30 -12.99
N GLY A 95 -10.69 -25.50 -14.02
CA GLY A 95 -9.88 -24.34 -14.41
C GLY A 95 -9.89 -23.17 -13.41
N ASP A 96 -10.89 -23.12 -12.53
CA ASP A 96 -11.09 -22.04 -11.55
C ASP A 96 -10.54 -22.40 -10.16
N ARG A 97 -10.29 -23.68 -9.88
CA ARG A 97 -9.83 -24.19 -8.57
C ARG A 97 -8.59 -23.47 -8.07
N VAL A 98 -7.66 -23.16 -8.97
CA VAL A 98 -6.41 -22.48 -8.60
C VAL A 98 -6.65 -21.02 -8.20
N ALA A 99 -7.51 -20.31 -8.93
CA ALA A 99 -7.85 -18.94 -8.60
C ALA A 99 -8.61 -18.85 -7.26
N VAL A 100 -9.48 -19.83 -6.99
CA VAL A 100 -10.12 -19.97 -5.67
C VAL A 100 -9.09 -20.22 -4.58
N ALA A 101 -8.15 -21.16 -4.79
CA ALA A 101 -7.05 -21.40 -3.85
C ALA A 101 -6.31 -20.10 -3.57
N ALA A 102 -5.85 -19.41 -4.63
CA ALA A 102 -5.14 -18.16 -4.55
C ALA A 102 -5.89 -17.09 -3.74
N ALA A 103 -7.18 -16.86 -3.99
CA ALA A 103 -7.99 -15.92 -3.21
C ALA A 103 -8.10 -16.33 -1.72
N SER A 104 -8.05 -17.62 -1.43
CA SER A 104 -8.10 -18.16 -0.07
C SER A 104 -6.76 -18.21 0.66
N ILE A 105 -5.61 -18.14 -0.03
CA ILE A 105 -4.28 -18.29 0.59
C ILE A 105 -3.30 -17.15 0.30
N MET A 106 -3.67 -16.19 -0.56
CA MET A 106 -2.84 -15.02 -0.88
C MET A 106 -2.63 -14.12 0.34
N GLY A 107 -1.42 -13.61 0.48
CA GLY A 107 -1.02 -12.72 1.56
C GLY A 107 -1.19 -11.23 1.22
N THR A 108 -1.65 -10.41 2.16
CA THR A 108 -1.65 -8.94 2.10
C THR A 108 -0.99 -8.38 3.37
N VAL A 109 -0.15 -7.35 3.25
CA VAL A 109 0.36 -6.60 4.41
C VAL A 109 -0.40 -5.30 4.57
N SER A 110 -0.60 -4.85 5.81
CA SER A 110 -1.31 -3.60 6.05
C SER A 110 -0.53 -2.34 5.64
N SER A 111 0.80 -2.45 5.60
CA SER A 111 1.70 -1.42 5.07
C SER A 111 3.01 -2.07 4.64
N LYS A 112 3.63 -1.53 3.58
CA LYS A 112 5.00 -1.91 3.19
C LYS A 112 6.07 -1.37 4.14
N LYS A 113 5.74 -0.37 4.96
CA LYS A 113 6.66 0.27 5.90
C LYS A 113 5.94 0.67 7.18
N VAL A 114 6.48 0.26 8.32
CA VAL A 114 6.11 0.76 9.64
C VAL A 114 7.35 1.37 10.27
N GLU A 115 7.17 2.51 10.93
CA GLU A 115 8.25 3.26 11.54
C GLU A 115 7.86 3.65 12.97
N VAL A 116 8.78 3.44 13.92
CA VAL A 116 8.63 3.84 15.32
C VAL A 116 9.85 4.66 15.71
N ARG A 117 9.63 5.85 16.26
CA ARG A 117 10.69 6.75 16.71
C ARG A 117 10.79 6.76 18.23
N LYS A 118 11.99 6.60 18.76
CA LYS A 118 12.33 6.73 20.18
C LYS A 118 13.53 7.68 20.31
N GLY A 119 13.24 8.94 20.63
CA GLY A 119 14.27 10.00 20.64
C GLY A 119 14.88 10.22 19.25
N THR A 120 16.21 10.11 19.17
CA THR A 120 16.99 10.21 17.92
C THR A 120 17.01 8.90 17.13
N ILE A 121 16.56 7.78 17.72
CA ILE A 121 16.54 6.48 17.07
C ILE A 121 15.20 6.24 16.36
N THR A 122 15.28 5.84 15.10
CA THR A 122 14.15 5.42 14.29
C THR A 122 14.29 3.94 13.94
N TYR A 123 13.29 3.16 14.32
CA TYR A 123 13.13 1.76 13.97
C TYR A 123 12.21 1.68 12.77
N THR A 124 12.63 1.00 11.71
CA THR A 124 11.84 0.80 10.50
C THR A 124 11.76 -0.68 10.19
N LEU A 125 10.55 -1.20 10.00
CA LEU A 125 10.33 -2.50 9.39
C LEU A 125 9.67 -2.29 8.05
N THR A 126 10.20 -2.90 7.00
CA THR A 126 9.61 -2.86 5.66
C THR A 126 9.43 -4.24 5.07
N THR A 127 8.41 -4.35 4.23
CA THR A 127 8.26 -5.42 3.26
C THR A 127 8.49 -4.86 1.86
N ASP A 128 8.94 -5.69 0.91
CA ASP A 128 9.19 -5.27 -0.46
C ASP A 128 7.90 -4.93 -1.23
N LYS A 129 6.78 -5.56 -0.86
CA LYS A 129 5.49 -5.35 -1.50
C LYS A 129 4.29 -5.56 -0.59
N ALA A 130 3.12 -5.21 -1.12
CA ALA A 130 1.87 -5.15 -0.39
C ALA A 130 1.09 -6.47 -0.44
N VAL A 131 1.30 -7.27 -1.48
CA VAL A 131 0.61 -8.54 -1.67
C VAL A 131 1.57 -9.60 -2.20
N TYR A 132 1.43 -10.81 -1.67
CA TYR A 132 2.33 -11.95 -1.83
C TYR A 132 1.56 -13.17 -2.30
N GLY A 133 2.08 -13.86 -3.32
CA GLY A 133 1.59 -15.17 -3.71
C GLY A 133 1.72 -16.20 -2.57
N PRO A 134 1.01 -17.34 -2.64
CA PRO A 134 1.08 -18.39 -1.62
C PRO A 134 2.48 -18.88 -1.27
N ASP A 135 3.31 -19.05 -2.29
CA ASP A 135 4.65 -19.66 -2.18
C ASP A 135 5.75 -18.61 -2.30
N GLU A 136 5.35 -17.34 -2.36
CA GLU A 136 6.28 -16.25 -2.48
C GLU A 136 6.94 -15.93 -1.16
N GLN A 137 8.23 -15.63 -1.20
CA GLN A 137 8.98 -15.24 -0.01
C GLN A 137 8.70 -13.79 0.32
N ILE A 138 8.30 -13.53 1.57
CA ILE A 138 8.13 -12.19 2.09
C ILE A 138 9.50 -11.68 2.50
N GLU A 139 10.02 -10.67 1.78
CA GLU A 139 11.28 -10.03 2.15
C GLU A 139 11.05 -8.99 3.24
N LEU A 140 11.72 -9.15 4.36
CA LEU A 140 11.63 -8.28 5.53
C LEU A 140 12.96 -7.56 5.72
N THR A 141 12.91 -6.24 5.81
CA THR A 141 14.05 -5.40 6.15
C THR A 141 13.76 -4.66 7.45
N PHE A 142 14.59 -4.89 8.46
CA PHE A 142 14.56 -4.17 9.73
C PHE A 142 15.76 -3.24 9.81
N ALA A 143 15.51 -1.94 9.97
CA ALA A 143 16.53 -0.91 10.06
C ALA A 143 16.42 -0.14 11.38
N ILE A 144 17.58 0.17 11.95
CA ILE A 144 17.72 0.99 13.16
C ILE A 144 18.62 2.17 12.77
N ALA A 145 18.03 3.35 12.64
CA ALA A 145 18.72 4.56 12.24
C ALA A 145 18.86 5.51 13.43
N ASN A 146 20.08 5.99 13.68
CA ASN A 146 20.30 7.14 14.56
C ASN A 146 20.27 8.39 13.68
N LEU A 147 19.20 9.19 13.76
CA LEU A 147 19.05 10.40 12.97
C LEU A 147 19.94 11.56 13.47
N GLY A 148 20.64 11.37 14.59
CA GLY A 148 21.33 12.44 15.29
C GLY A 148 20.36 13.53 15.79
N PRO A 149 20.88 14.63 16.36
CA PRO A 149 20.07 15.82 16.57
C PRO A 149 19.58 16.29 15.19
N GLY A 150 18.26 16.45 15.04
CA GLY A 150 17.65 16.85 13.77
C GLY A 150 18.33 18.11 13.21
N ARG A 151 18.47 18.20 11.88
CA ARG A 151 18.89 19.42 11.22
C ARG A 151 17.96 20.57 11.67
N GLU A 152 18.58 21.60 12.24
CA GLU A 152 18.04 22.92 12.61
C GLU A 152 17.01 22.97 13.75
N THR A 153 17.47 23.40 14.92
CA THR A 153 16.73 24.36 15.74
C THR A 153 17.61 25.59 15.88
N GLU A 154 17.33 26.63 15.11
CA GLU A 154 17.90 27.95 15.34
C GLU A 154 17.26 28.49 16.62
N MET A 155 18.01 28.54 17.72
CA MET A 155 17.53 29.17 18.95
C MET A 155 17.68 30.68 18.82
N LEU A 156 16.78 31.32 18.06
CA LEU A 156 16.60 32.77 18.11
C LEU A 156 15.94 33.10 19.46
N SER A 157 16.72 33.57 20.44
CA SER A 157 16.17 34.17 21.66
C SER A 157 15.78 35.63 21.38
N PRO A 158 14.50 36.02 21.45
CA PRO A 158 14.09 37.40 21.16
C PRO A 158 14.20 38.37 22.34
N ASP A 159 14.61 37.95 23.56
CA ASP A 159 14.45 38.84 24.73
C ASP A 159 15.62 38.90 25.73
N ARG A 160 15.74 40.07 26.38
CA ARG A 160 16.92 40.69 27.03
C ARG A 160 17.33 40.15 28.41
N ASN A 161 16.86 38.98 28.84
CA ASN A 161 17.27 38.37 30.13
C ASN A 161 18.10 37.10 29.90
N ARG A 162 19.42 37.25 29.80
CA ARG A 162 20.37 36.15 29.59
C ARG A 162 20.80 35.48 30.91
N PRO A 163 21.05 34.15 30.95
CA PRO A 163 21.78 33.51 32.04
C PRO A 163 23.25 33.99 32.06
N ARG A 164 23.82 34.19 33.26
CA ARG A 164 25.24 34.50 33.47
C ARG A 164 26.00 33.24 33.86
N ILE A 165 27.03 32.88 33.11
CA ILE A 165 27.99 31.82 33.47
C ILE A 165 29.01 32.41 34.44
N ARG A 166 29.21 31.79 35.61
CA ARG A 166 30.24 32.17 36.58
C ARG A 166 31.13 30.97 36.86
N LEU A 167 32.34 30.98 36.30
CA LEU A 167 33.39 30.02 36.64
C LEU A 167 34.16 30.61 37.84
N THR A 168 34.20 29.89 38.96
CA THR A 168 34.96 30.31 40.15
C THR A 168 36.04 29.27 40.43
N ASP A 169 37.26 29.58 40.04
CA ASP A 169 38.48 29.00 40.62
C ASP A 169 39.32 30.17 41.16
N ARG A 170 39.87 30.01 42.38
CA ARG A 170 40.56 31.06 43.13
C ARG A 170 41.91 31.44 42.51
N ASP A 171 42.45 30.62 41.59
CA ASP A 171 43.81 30.76 41.03
C ASP A 171 43.88 30.96 39.49
N GLY A 172 42.76 31.26 38.84
CA GLY A 172 42.71 31.57 37.40
C GLY A 172 42.68 30.33 36.49
N LEU A 173 42.00 30.44 35.35
CA LEU A 173 41.76 29.36 34.38
C LEU A 173 43.08 28.90 33.72
N LYS A 174 43.70 27.84 34.25
CA LYS A 174 44.91 27.22 33.68
C LYS A 174 44.55 26.04 32.78
N PRO A 175 45.37 25.74 31.75
CA PRO A 175 45.23 24.52 30.95
C PRO A 175 45.23 23.26 31.82
N GLY A 176 44.33 22.33 31.54
CA GLY A 176 44.20 21.04 32.21
C GLY A 176 43.13 20.96 33.31
N VAL A 177 42.53 22.08 33.71
CA VAL A 177 41.48 22.10 34.76
C VAL A 177 40.15 21.58 34.20
N GLU A 178 39.51 20.66 34.93
CA GLU A 178 38.18 20.11 34.61
C GLU A 178 37.08 20.88 35.36
N GLY A 179 35.97 21.14 34.69
CA GLY A 179 34.82 21.86 35.22
C GLY A 179 33.49 21.23 34.83
N GLU A 180 32.43 21.60 35.53
CA GLU A 180 31.09 21.05 35.31
C GLU A 180 30.11 22.18 35.00
N ILE A 181 29.28 21.98 33.97
CA ILE A 181 28.24 22.93 33.57
C ILE A 181 26.91 22.47 34.14
N TYR A 182 26.24 23.39 34.84
CA TYR A 182 24.92 23.18 35.42
C TYR A 182 23.92 24.16 34.80
N VAL A 183 22.73 23.65 34.46
CA VAL A 183 21.56 24.49 34.19
C VAL A 183 20.86 24.72 35.52
N GLU A 184 20.81 25.99 35.94
CA GLU A 184 20.07 26.41 37.13
C GLU A 184 18.68 26.91 36.71
N THR A 185 17.64 26.18 37.09
CA THR A 185 16.26 26.61 36.91
C THR A 185 15.75 27.21 38.22
N ARG A 186 15.31 28.47 38.16
CA ARG A 186 14.68 29.13 39.30
C ARG A 186 13.18 29.24 39.09
N THR A 187 12.43 28.66 40.00
CA THR A 187 11.01 28.91 40.16
C THR A 187 10.78 29.80 41.40
N ALA A 188 9.55 30.28 41.60
CA ALA A 188 9.20 31.09 42.76
C ALA A 188 9.41 30.38 44.11
N GLN A 189 9.52 29.04 44.12
CA GLN A 189 9.59 28.22 45.35
C GLN A 189 10.86 27.36 45.46
N ALA A 190 11.61 27.16 44.37
CA ALA A 190 12.83 26.35 44.41
C ALA A 190 13.82 26.72 43.30
N VAL A 191 15.09 26.48 43.61
CA VAL A 191 16.20 26.50 42.65
C VAL A 191 16.67 25.07 42.44
N THR A 192 16.51 24.55 41.23
CA THR A 192 17.04 23.24 40.84
C THR A 192 18.27 23.43 39.96
N ARG A 193 19.30 22.64 40.21
CA ARG A 193 20.54 22.61 39.42
C ARG A 193 20.70 21.24 38.82
N GLU A 194 20.66 21.18 37.49
CA GLU A 194 20.86 19.94 36.75
C GLU A 194 22.19 20.01 36.00
N LYS A 195 23.01 18.98 36.18
CA LYS A 195 24.31 18.88 35.51
C LYS A 195 24.10 18.46 34.07
N VAL A 196 24.61 19.25 33.14
CA VAL A 196 24.39 19.01 31.70
C VAL A 196 25.64 18.59 30.95
N ALA A 197 26.84 18.97 31.40
CA ALA A 197 28.10 18.58 30.75
C ALA A 197 29.33 18.63 31.68
N ARG A 198 30.42 17.97 31.26
CA ARG A 198 31.77 18.04 31.85
C ARG A 198 32.73 18.60 30.80
N VAL A 199 33.57 19.57 31.17
CA VAL A 199 34.49 20.29 30.26
C VAL A 199 35.91 20.32 30.80
N ARG A 200 36.92 20.41 29.90
CA ARG A 200 38.35 20.47 30.24
C ARG A 200 39.04 21.59 29.47
N VAL A 201 39.80 22.43 30.16
CA VAL A 201 40.54 23.56 29.56
C VAL A 201 41.79 23.05 28.84
N LEU A 202 42.03 23.43 27.58
CA LEU A 202 43.15 22.91 26.78
C LEU A 202 44.31 23.90 26.59
N GLU A 203 44.06 25.21 26.46
CA GLU A 203 45.11 26.24 26.38
C GLU A 203 44.59 27.62 26.85
N ALA A 204 45.44 28.46 27.45
CA ALA A 204 45.10 29.79 27.96
C ALA A 204 46.08 30.84 27.42
N ARG A 205 45.58 31.94 26.83
CA ARG A 205 46.41 33.03 26.29
C ARG A 205 46.32 34.30 27.14
N THR A 206 47.37 35.12 27.06
CA THR A 206 47.67 36.26 27.94
C THR A 206 46.83 37.52 27.70
N ASP A 207 45.98 37.55 26.68
CA ASP A 207 45.03 38.65 26.43
C ASP A 207 43.65 38.40 27.08
N GLY A 208 43.50 37.29 27.82
CA GLY A 208 42.24 36.90 28.45
C GLY A 208 41.21 36.28 27.50
N SER A 209 41.55 36.05 26.23
CA SER A 209 40.69 35.38 25.25
C SER A 209 41.00 33.88 25.21
N ILE A 210 39.97 33.05 25.40
CA ILE A 210 40.05 31.59 25.29
C ILE A 210 39.67 31.19 23.84
N LEU A 211 40.42 30.27 23.22
CA LEU A 211 40.02 29.58 22.00
C LEU A 211 39.32 28.24 22.32
N GLU A 212 38.12 28.14 21.75
CA GLU A 212 37.20 27.00 21.52
C GLU A 212 36.39 26.37 22.67
N VAL A 213 35.11 26.13 22.32
CA VAL A 213 34.05 25.51 23.12
C VAL A 213 33.92 24.04 22.70
N THR A 214 34.18 23.12 23.64
CA THR A 214 33.51 21.81 23.70
C THR A 214 32.28 21.97 24.60
N GLU A 215 31.14 21.44 24.13
CA GLU A 215 29.77 21.49 24.69
C GLU A 215 29.33 22.84 25.33
N GLU A 216 28.68 23.65 24.48
CA GLU A 216 28.04 24.98 24.64
C GLU A 216 27.87 25.58 26.05
N GLY A 217 28.26 26.84 26.28
CA GLY A 217 27.40 27.93 25.77
C GLY A 217 27.98 29.35 25.84
N THR A 218 27.75 30.07 24.73
CA THR A 218 27.72 31.52 24.50
C THR A 218 28.84 32.40 25.08
N VAL A 219 29.94 32.43 24.32
CA VAL A 219 30.79 33.61 24.15
C VAL A 219 30.04 34.65 23.31
N GLN A 220 30.14 35.96 23.60
CA GLN A 220 29.85 36.96 22.55
C GLN A 220 31.03 37.00 21.59
N ILE A 221 30.99 36.10 20.61
CA ILE A 221 31.85 36.11 19.43
C ILE A 221 31.12 36.92 18.37
N LYS A 222 31.80 37.88 17.75
CA LYS A 222 31.41 38.42 16.45
C LYS A 222 31.71 37.37 15.35
N ALA A 223 31.05 36.21 15.42
CA ALA A 223 30.97 35.19 14.37
C ALA A 223 30.09 34.05 14.91
N GLY A 224 29.12 33.59 14.11
CA GLY A 224 28.19 32.54 14.49
C GLY A 224 28.90 31.24 14.87
N LEU A 225 28.70 30.78 16.10
CA LEU A 225 29.15 29.48 16.57
C LEU A 225 28.06 28.44 16.23
N LYS A 226 28.42 27.37 15.51
CA LYS A 226 27.57 26.18 15.31
C LYS A 226 28.17 25.06 16.15
N VAL A 227 27.45 24.57 17.16
CA VAL A 227 27.86 23.35 17.88
C VAL A 227 27.04 22.17 17.41
N PHE A 228 27.72 21.04 17.25
CA PHE A 228 27.14 19.77 16.84
C PHE A 228 27.17 18.82 18.03
N PHE A 229 26.01 18.32 18.47
CA PHE A 229 25.92 17.26 19.46
C PHE A 229 26.08 15.90 18.76
N LEU A 230 27.22 15.23 18.95
CA LEU A 230 27.41 13.85 18.53
C LEU A 230 26.83 12.93 19.61
N GLN A 231 25.51 12.76 19.64
CA GLN A 231 24.89 11.77 20.53
C GLN A 231 25.02 10.38 19.92
N ASP A 232 26.19 9.77 20.09
CA ASP A 232 26.38 8.35 19.80
C ASP A 232 25.53 7.53 20.76
N THR A 233 24.69 6.64 20.21
CA THR A 233 23.88 5.75 21.03
C THR A 233 24.61 4.42 21.19
N ALA A 234 24.98 4.09 22.42
CA ALA A 234 25.57 2.80 22.75
C ALA A 234 24.45 1.78 23.06
N PHE A 235 24.51 0.64 22.39
CA PHE A 235 23.59 -0.47 22.61
C PHE A 235 24.32 -1.64 23.25
N GLU A 236 23.87 -2.07 24.43
CA GLU A 236 24.37 -3.30 25.05
C GLU A 236 23.56 -4.52 24.62
N TYR A 237 24.25 -5.64 24.39
CA TYR A 237 23.64 -6.92 24.03
C TYR A 237 24.10 -8.00 24.99
N ALA A 238 23.23 -8.97 25.27
CA ALA A 238 23.62 -10.16 26.03
C ALA A 238 24.40 -11.16 25.16
N SER A 239 24.20 -11.13 23.85
CA SER A 239 24.82 -12.05 22.89
C SER A 239 25.02 -11.40 21.51
N THR A 240 25.61 -12.14 20.57
CA THR A 240 25.74 -11.76 19.15
C THR A 240 24.41 -11.71 18.40
N GLN A 241 23.29 -12.06 19.05
CA GLN A 241 21.96 -11.82 18.52
C GLN A 241 21.62 -10.33 18.68
N LEU A 242 21.84 -9.54 17.63
CA LEU A 242 21.51 -8.11 17.60
C LEU A 242 20.05 -7.84 17.25
N TYR A 243 19.40 -8.79 16.59
CA TYR A 243 18.01 -8.73 16.19
C TYR A 243 17.36 -10.11 16.18
N ASP A 244 16.03 -10.14 16.09
CA ASP A 244 15.28 -11.33 15.73
C ASP A 244 14.11 -10.98 14.82
N PHE A 245 13.65 -11.98 14.06
CA PHE A 245 12.38 -11.91 13.35
C PHE A 245 11.49 -13.03 13.86
N VAL A 246 10.26 -12.67 14.23
CA VAL A 246 9.27 -13.60 14.76
C VAL A 246 7.98 -13.43 13.98
N ILE A 247 7.36 -14.54 13.62
CA ILE A 247 6.02 -14.54 13.05
C ILE A 247 5.07 -15.10 14.08
N ARG A 248 4.01 -14.36 14.39
CA ARG A 248 2.92 -14.85 15.25
C ARG A 248 1.62 -14.91 14.49
N ASP A 249 0.77 -15.86 14.81
CA ASP A 249 -0.61 -15.87 14.32
C ASP A 249 -1.50 -14.89 15.10
N GLY A 250 -2.78 -14.80 14.73
CA GLY A 250 -3.77 -13.93 15.36
C GLY A 250 -4.12 -14.30 16.81
N GLU A 251 -3.74 -15.50 17.27
CA GLU A 251 -3.89 -15.97 18.64
C GLU A 251 -2.62 -15.69 19.49
N GLY A 252 -1.54 -15.24 18.84
CA GLY A 252 -0.26 -14.93 19.47
C GLY A 252 0.70 -16.12 19.50
N ASN A 253 0.35 -17.26 18.91
CA ASN A 253 1.23 -18.41 18.81
C ASN A 253 2.38 -18.11 17.86
N GLU A 254 3.59 -18.53 18.21
CA GLU A 254 4.76 -18.36 17.37
C GLU A 254 4.80 -19.39 16.25
N MET A 255 4.75 -18.91 15.01
CA MET A 255 4.72 -19.74 13.81
C MET A 255 6.10 -19.94 13.22
N ALA A 256 6.96 -18.92 13.30
CA ALA A 256 8.33 -19.00 12.81
C ALA A 256 9.21 -18.01 13.57
N ARG A 257 10.48 -18.36 13.75
CA ARG A 257 11.49 -17.50 14.38
C ARG A 257 12.83 -17.67 13.68
N TRP A 258 13.43 -16.56 13.32
CA TRP A 258 14.70 -16.54 12.59
C TRP A 258 15.85 -17.10 13.43
N SER A 259 15.87 -16.82 14.73
CA SER A 259 16.92 -17.28 15.65
C SER A 259 16.85 -18.77 16.01
N LEU A 260 15.75 -19.46 15.69
CA LEU A 260 15.58 -20.88 16.04
C LEU A 260 16.66 -21.75 15.37
N GLY A 261 17.31 -22.60 16.16
CA GLY A 261 18.39 -23.47 15.68
C GLY A 261 19.73 -22.76 15.41
N ARG A 262 19.85 -21.45 15.70
CA ARG A 262 21.10 -20.70 15.59
C ARG A 262 21.84 -20.66 16.92
N THR A 263 23.16 -20.58 16.85
CA THR A 263 24.03 -20.39 18.03
C THR A 263 24.51 -18.95 18.10
N PHE A 264 24.46 -18.35 19.28
CA PHE A 264 24.94 -17.00 19.56
C PHE A 264 25.98 -17.03 20.67
N GLN A 265 26.98 -16.16 20.58
CA GLN A 265 28.04 -16.04 21.58
C GLN A 265 27.70 -14.90 22.54
N VAL A 266 28.14 -14.98 23.80
CA VAL A 266 27.97 -13.90 24.78
C VAL A 266 28.69 -12.64 24.30
N MET A 267 28.05 -11.48 24.50
CA MET A 267 28.65 -10.17 24.27
C MET A 267 28.58 -9.34 25.54
N ASP A 268 29.66 -8.62 25.83
CA ASP A 268 29.80 -7.75 27.01
C ASP A 268 30.19 -6.31 26.64
N ARG A 269 30.54 -6.05 25.37
CA ARG A 269 30.88 -4.72 24.87
C ARG A 269 29.69 -4.03 24.20
N PRO A 270 29.49 -2.73 24.43
CA PRO A 270 28.46 -1.97 23.74
C PRO A 270 28.78 -1.82 22.25
N LEU A 271 27.76 -1.90 21.40
CA LEU A 271 27.81 -1.52 19.99
C LEU A 271 27.35 -0.07 19.86
N ALA A 272 28.22 0.81 19.39
CA ALA A 272 27.84 2.19 19.13
C ALA A 272 27.16 2.34 17.76
N LEU A 273 26.00 3.00 17.74
CA LEU A 273 25.37 3.51 16.54
C LEU A 273 25.57 5.03 16.45
N PHE A 274 26.56 5.43 15.66
CA PHE A 274 26.90 6.83 15.44
C PHE A 274 25.75 7.62 14.80
N ALA A 275 25.72 8.93 15.04
CA ALA A 275 24.75 9.82 14.40
C ALA A 275 24.78 9.71 12.86
N ASN A 276 23.59 9.76 12.26
CA ASN A 276 23.35 9.57 10.82
C ASN A 276 23.80 8.21 10.26
N ARG A 277 23.91 7.18 11.12
CA ARG A 277 24.16 5.80 10.69
C ARG A 277 22.92 4.93 10.88
N THR A 278 22.87 3.89 10.07
CA THR A 278 21.77 2.92 10.06
C THR A 278 22.34 1.50 10.08
N LEU A 279 21.87 0.68 11.01
CA LEU A 279 22.01 -0.77 10.95
C LEU A 279 20.83 -1.34 10.17
N THR A 280 21.08 -2.27 9.25
CA THR A 280 20.04 -2.90 8.43
C THR A 280 20.19 -4.41 8.48
N PHE A 281 19.08 -5.09 8.74
CA PHE A 281 18.98 -6.54 8.83
C PHE A 281 17.91 -7.02 7.87
N GLN A 282 18.20 -8.05 7.08
CA GLN A 282 17.28 -8.57 6.09
C GLN A 282 17.04 -10.06 6.30
N THR A 283 15.80 -10.49 6.11
CA THR A 283 15.42 -11.91 6.11
C THR A 283 14.32 -12.16 5.09
N ARG A 284 14.08 -13.44 4.80
CA ARG A 284 12.98 -13.89 3.94
C ARG A 284 12.16 -14.93 4.66
N TRP A 285 10.85 -14.71 4.74
CA TRP A 285 9.92 -15.70 5.26
C TRP A 285 9.19 -16.40 4.13
N ARG A 286 9.28 -17.73 4.08
CA ARG A 286 8.67 -18.58 3.05
C ARG A 286 7.17 -18.82 3.25
N GLN A 287 6.54 -18.16 4.23
CA GLN A 287 5.15 -18.43 4.64
C GLN A 287 4.93 -19.86 5.15
N LEU A 288 5.97 -20.42 5.80
CA LEU A 288 5.96 -21.72 6.45
C LEU A 288 6.05 -21.56 7.98
N ASP A 289 5.52 -22.53 8.71
CA ASP A 289 5.68 -22.68 10.15
C ASP A 289 7.03 -23.36 10.52
N GLN A 290 7.26 -23.60 11.81
CA GLN A 290 8.48 -24.24 12.31
C GLN A 290 8.67 -25.70 11.86
N ASN A 291 7.63 -26.35 11.35
CA ASN A 291 7.65 -27.71 10.83
C ASN A 291 7.72 -27.75 9.30
N ASP A 292 8.10 -26.64 8.66
CA ASP A 292 8.12 -26.45 7.20
C ASP A 292 6.76 -26.63 6.53
N GLN A 293 5.65 -26.49 7.27
CA GLN A 293 4.30 -26.56 6.71
C GLN A 293 3.78 -25.16 6.35
N PRO A 294 3.04 -24.98 5.24
CA PRO A 294 2.44 -23.69 4.92
C PRO A 294 1.53 -23.20 6.04
N VAL A 295 1.73 -21.95 6.47
CA VAL A 295 0.84 -21.36 7.49
C VAL A 295 -0.59 -21.21 6.97
N ARG A 296 -1.59 -21.34 7.84
CA ARG A 296 -3.00 -21.33 7.44
C ARG A 296 -3.49 -19.93 7.03
N SER A 297 -4.66 -19.82 6.42
CA SER A 297 -5.30 -18.51 6.21
C SER A 297 -5.67 -17.89 7.56
N GLY A 298 -5.41 -16.61 7.74
CA GLY A 298 -5.60 -15.91 9.01
C GLY A 298 -4.75 -14.65 9.12
N ARG A 299 -4.90 -13.95 10.24
CA ARG A 299 -4.05 -12.81 10.59
C ARG A 299 -2.74 -13.32 11.18
N TYR A 300 -1.67 -12.61 10.86
CA TYR A 300 -0.32 -12.80 11.37
C TYR A 300 0.32 -11.45 11.69
N GLU A 301 1.35 -11.49 12.51
CA GLU A 301 2.22 -10.38 12.85
C GLU A 301 3.62 -10.71 12.38
N LEU A 302 4.15 -9.91 11.45
CA LEU A 302 5.55 -9.95 11.03
C LEU A 302 6.32 -9.04 11.99
N ILE A 303 7.07 -9.63 12.90
CA ILE A 303 7.67 -8.93 14.03
C ILE A 303 9.18 -8.86 13.82
N ALA A 304 9.75 -7.66 13.95
CA ALA A 304 11.18 -7.47 14.09
C ALA A 304 11.51 -6.97 15.50
N MET A 305 12.51 -7.58 16.11
CA MET A 305 12.92 -7.31 17.48
C MET A 305 14.37 -6.82 17.48
N HIS A 306 14.62 -5.69 18.14
CA HIS A 306 15.95 -5.26 18.55
C HIS A 306 16.23 -5.80 19.96
N THR A 307 17.25 -6.63 20.09
CA THR A 307 17.50 -7.50 21.25
C THR A 307 18.51 -6.91 22.23
N THR A 308 18.49 -5.59 22.40
CA THR A 308 19.33 -4.92 23.41
C THR A 308 18.95 -5.32 24.82
N LYS A 309 19.92 -5.27 25.75
CA LYS A 309 19.67 -5.48 27.18
C LYS A 309 18.68 -4.45 27.71
N GLU A 310 18.93 -3.19 27.39
CA GLU A 310 18.08 -2.07 27.80
C GLU A 310 17.12 -1.68 26.67
N SER A 311 15.88 -1.41 27.04
CA SER A 311 14.83 -0.92 26.13
C SER A 311 14.67 -1.72 24.83
N PRO A 312 14.56 -3.06 24.87
CA PRO A 312 14.33 -3.85 23.66
C PRO A 312 13.10 -3.32 22.94
N THR A 313 13.22 -3.21 21.62
CA THR A 313 12.18 -2.59 20.80
C THR A 313 11.65 -3.60 19.81
N THR A 314 10.34 -3.70 19.75
CA THR A 314 9.65 -4.54 18.79
C THR A 314 8.83 -3.67 17.86
N ILE A 315 8.89 -3.97 16.57
CA ILE A 315 8.09 -3.33 15.53
C ILE A 315 7.39 -4.40 14.72
N THR A 316 6.13 -4.16 14.35
CA THR A 316 5.26 -5.17 13.76
C THR A 316 4.62 -4.64 12.48
N ILE A 317 4.62 -5.47 11.44
CA ILE A 317 3.75 -5.33 10.27
C ILE A 317 2.66 -6.41 10.35
N PRO A 318 1.38 -6.04 10.46
CA PRO A 318 0.28 -6.96 10.26
C PRO A 318 0.27 -7.56 8.85
N PHE A 319 0.11 -8.88 8.78
CA PHE A 319 -0.01 -9.66 7.55
C PHE A 319 -1.28 -10.49 7.60
N GLN A 320 -2.10 -10.44 6.56
CA GLN A 320 -3.26 -11.30 6.39
C GLN A 320 -2.96 -12.34 5.33
N ARG A 321 -3.16 -13.61 5.66
CA ARG A 321 -3.23 -14.70 4.68
C ARG A 321 -4.68 -15.04 4.39
N GLY A 322 -5.05 -15.05 3.12
CA GLY A 322 -6.37 -15.39 2.62
C GLY A 322 -7.37 -14.24 2.70
N MET A 323 -7.82 -13.78 1.53
CA MET A 323 -8.82 -12.72 1.40
C MET A 323 -10.23 -13.26 1.58
N ILE A 324 -10.47 -14.47 1.08
CA ILE A 324 -11.74 -15.19 1.23
C ILE A 324 -11.48 -16.44 2.06
N SER A 325 -11.95 -16.41 3.30
CA SER A 325 -11.86 -17.56 4.20
C SER A 325 -12.79 -18.69 3.77
N ALA A 326 -12.31 -19.92 3.91
CA ALA A 326 -13.14 -21.11 3.89
C ALA A 326 -13.96 -21.23 5.19
N TYR A 327 -14.98 -22.08 5.17
CA TYR A 327 -15.78 -22.36 6.36
C TYR A 327 -15.05 -23.35 7.29
N PRO A 328 -15.35 -23.35 8.61
CA PRO A 328 -14.72 -24.26 9.58
C PRO A 328 -14.88 -25.75 9.25
N ASP A 329 -15.90 -26.11 8.47
CA ASP A 329 -16.17 -27.47 7.99
C ASP A 329 -15.29 -27.91 6.80
N ASN A 330 -14.33 -27.06 6.39
CA ASN A 330 -13.46 -27.22 5.21
C ASN A 330 -14.23 -27.20 3.88
N THR A 331 -15.28 -26.38 3.78
CA THR A 331 -15.99 -26.08 2.52
C THR A 331 -15.72 -24.66 2.02
N PHE A 332 -15.76 -24.46 0.70
CA PHE A 332 -15.68 -23.15 0.07
C PHE A 332 -17.06 -22.56 -0.26
N ARG A 333 -18.05 -23.39 -0.56
CA ARG A 333 -19.44 -23.04 -0.93
C ARG A 333 -19.52 -22.12 -2.15
N PRO A 334 -19.03 -22.55 -3.34
CA PRO A 334 -18.83 -21.66 -4.48
C PRO A 334 -20.11 -20.99 -5.00
N LYS A 335 -21.25 -21.66 -4.90
CA LYS A 335 -22.55 -21.16 -5.37
C LYS A 335 -23.29 -20.28 -4.36
N GLN A 336 -22.79 -20.18 -3.13
CA GLN A 336 -23.45 -19.40 -2.09
C GLN A 336 -23.35 -17.90 -2.43
N PRO A 337 -24.46 -17.14 -2.34
CA PRO A 337 -24.43 -15.69 -2.48
C PRO A 337 -23.58 -15.03 -1.39
N VAL A 338 -22.84 -14.00 -1.77
CA VAL A 338 -22.03 -13.17 -0.87
C VAL A 338 -22.90 -12.03 -0.35
N THR A 339 -22.92 -11.82 0.96
CA THR A 339 -23.64 -10.68 1.55
C THR A 339 -22.87 -9.37 1.35
N ARG A 340 -23.52 -8.21 1.49
CA ARG A 340 -22.84 -6.91 1.46
C ARG A 340 -21.80 -6.77 2.57
N GLY A 341 -22.08 -7.31 3.76
CA GLY A 341 -21.12 -7.38 4.85
C GLY A 341 -19.88 -8.22 4.50
N ASP A 342 -20.09 -9.39 3.88
CA ASP A 342 -18.99 -10.25 3.42
C ASP A 342 -18.17 -9.58 2.33
N LEU A 343 -18.82 -8.93 1.36
CA LEU A 343 -18.13 -8.18 0.30
C LEU A 343 -17.25 -7.08 0.92
N ALA A 344 -17.77 -6.28 1.85
CA ALA A 344 -16.99 -5.27 2.57
C ALA A 344 -15.78 -5.90 3.27
N ALA A 345 -15.98 -7.01 4.00
CA ALA A 345 -14.91 -7.72 4.67
C ALA A 345 -13.85 -8.26 3.69
N TYR A 346 -14.23 -8.79 2.53
CA TYR A 346 -13.27 -9.25 1.51
C TYR A 346 -12.45 -8.10 0.93
N MET A 347 -13.08 -6.96 0.62
CA MET A 347 -12.36 -5.81 0.05
C MET A 347 -11.39 -5.18 1.06
N VAL A 348 -11.81 -5.05 2.32
CA VAL A 348 -10.95 -4.56 3.42
C VAL A 348 -9.75 -5.50 3.60
N ARG A 349 -9.98 -6.81 3.61
CA ARG A 349 -8.91 -7.80 3.73
C ARG A 349 -7.95 -7.82 2.54
N ALA A 350 -8.50 -7.76 1.33
CA ALA A 350 -7.72 -7.70 0.10
C ALA A 350 -6.83 -6.44 0.03
N LEU A 351 -7.15 -5.37 0.76
CA LEU A 351 -6.33 -4.16 0.88
C LEU A 351 -5.39 -4.16 2.10
N GLY A 352 -5.43 -5.20 2.94
CA GLY A 352 -4.65 -5.25 4.19
C GLY A 352 -5.13 -4.28 5.28
N LEU A 353 -6.40 -3.86 5.24
CA LEU A 353 -6.94 -2.81 6.12
C LEU A 353 -7.59 -3.34 7.41
N GLU A 354 -7.38 -4.60 7.76
CA GLU A 354 -7.98 -5.26 8.93
C GLU A 354 -7.52 -4.62 10.23
N SER A 355 -6.25 -4.23 10.32
CA SER A 355 -5.74 -3.56 11.53
C SER A 355 -6.42 -2.21 11.74
N GLU A 356 -6.77 -1.52 10.66
CA GLU A 356 -7.58 -0.30 10.74
C GLU A 356 -9.02 -0.59 11.11
N ALA A 357 -9.62 -1.61 10.48
CA ALA A 357 -10.97 -2.06 10.81
C ALA A 357 -11.09 -2.39 12.30
N LEU A 358 -10.14 -3.13 12.86
CA LEU A 358 -10.12 -3.49 14.28
C LEU A 358 -10.08 -2.26 15.19
N ARG A 359 -9.26 -1.25 14.87
CA ARG A 359 -9.20 0.01 15.63
C ARG A 359 -10.49 0.83 15.56
N ARG A 360 -11.29 0.64 14.50
CA ARG A 360 -12.54 1.37 14.23
C ARG A 360 -13.79 0.58 14.61
N THR A 361 -13.64 -0.54 15.33
CA THR A 361 -14.78 -1.39 15.73
C THR A 361 -15.82 -0.65 16.57
N ASN A 362 -15.42 0.35 17.35
CA ASN A 362 -16.33 1.14 18.20
C ASN A 362 -16.83 2.43 17.54
N GLU A 363 -16.52 2.65 16.26
CA GLU A 363 -16.96 3.83 15.54
C GLU A 363 -18.42 3.70 15.08
N SER A 364 -19.19 4.78 15.22
CA SER A 364 -20.57 4.85 14.76
C SER A 364 -20.62 5.08 13.26
N LEU A 365 -21.43 4.28 12.55
CA LEU A 365 -21.69 4.46 11.14
C LEU A 365 -22.95 5.31 10.94
N LEU A 366 -22.87 6.33 10.08
CA LEU A 366 -23.99 7.24 9.79
C LEU A 366 -24.99 6.64 8.78
N VAL A 367 -25.44 5.41 9.02
CA VAL A 367 -26.48 4.71 8.22
C VAL A 367 -27.68 4.37 9.09
N ALA A 368 -28.86 4.35 8.49
CA ALA A 368 -30.13 4.18 9.19
C ALA A 368 -30.28 2.81 9.87
N ASP A 369 -29.63 1.78 9.34
CA ASP A 369 -29.64 0.40 9.83
C ASP A 369 -28.32 0.01 10.53
N ALA A 370 -27.60 0.98 11.10
CA ALA A 370 -26.31 0.73 11.76
C ALA A 370 -26.40 -0.30 12.91
N ARG A 371 -27.58 -0.45 13.52
CA ARG A 371 -27.89 -1.46 14.55
C ARG A 371 -27.94 -2.89 14.02
N ASP A 372 -28.21 -3.06 12.72
CA ASP A 372 -28.31 -4.38 12.08
C ASP A 372 -26.93 -4.91 11.65
N ILE A 373 -25.87 -4.10 11.78
CA ILE A 373 -24.48 -4.49 11.51
C ILE A 373 -23.91 -5.22 12.73
N PRO A 374 -23.53 -6.52 12.61
CA PRO A 374 -22.90 -7.26 13.70
C PRO A 374 -21.61 -6.59 14.19
N ALA A 375 -21.34 -6.68 15.50
CA ALA A 375 -20.19 -6.04 16.13
C ALA A 375 -18.87 -6.53 15.52
N GLU A 376 -18.80 -7.80 15.16
CA GLU A 376 -17.63 -8.49 14.64
C GLU A 376 -17.18 -7.94 13.28
N ILE A 377 -18.12 -7.44 12.47
CA ILE A 377 -17.82 -6.88 11.14
C ILE A 377 -17.93 -5.36 11.09
N ARG A 378 -18.35 -4.71 12.20
CA ARG A 378 -18.63 -3.27 12.24
C ARG A 378 -17.44 -2.44 11.77
N GLY A 379 -16.26 -2.70 12.32
CA GLY A 379 -15.04 -1.99 11.92
C GLY A 379 -14.70 -2.17 10.45
N GLY A 380 -14.93 -3.37 9.89
CA GLY A 380 -14.74 -3.64 8.47
C GLY A 380 -15.72 -2.87 7.58
N VAL A 381 -16.99 -2.79 7.99
CA VAL A 381 -17.99 -2.00 7.27
C VAL A 381 -17.66 -0.50 7.33
N VAL A 382 -17.24 0.01 8.50
CA VAL A 382 -16.80 1.40 8.65
C VAL A 382 -15.68 1.73 7.68
N VAL A 383 -14.62 0.93 7.63
CA VAL A 383 -13.51 1.12 6.68
C VAL A 383 -13.99 1.01 5.24
N ALA A 384 -14.84 0.02 4.90
CA ALA A 384 -15.32 -0.15 3.54
C ALA A 384 -16.16 1.03 3.04
N VAL A 385 -16.97 1.64 3.91
CA VAL A 385 -17.75 2.85 3.60
C VAL A 385 -16.82 4.06 3.46
N ASP A 386 -15.92 4.26 4.41
CA ASP A 386 -14.98 5.39 4.41
C ASP A 386 -14.06 5.39 3.18
N ARG A 387 -13.58 4.21 2.78
CA ARG A 387 -12.79 4.01 1.55
C ARG A 387 -13.63 3.95 0.28
N LYS A 388 -14.94 4.15 0.36
CA LYS A 388 -15.90 4.10 -0.76
C LYS A 388 -15.88 2.77 -1.52
N LEU A 389 -15.45 1.68 -0.89
CA LEU A 389 -15.41 0.34 -1.50
C LEU A 389 -16.83 -0.22 -1.61
N VAL A 390 -17.59 -0.17 -0.52
CA VAL A 390 -18.98 -0.62 -0.46
C VAL A 390 -19.81 0.48 0.19
N PRO A 391 -20.25 1.49 -0.58
CA PRO A 391 -21.00 2.61 -0.03
C PRO A 391 -22.41 2.18 0.42
N PRO A 392 -23.04 2.93 1.35
CA PRO A 392 -24.45 2.76 1.67
C PRO A 392 -25.34 2.92 0.42
N LEU A 393 -26.53 2.36 0.48
CA LEU A 393 -27.55 2.49 -0.55
C LEU A 393 -28.17 3.90 -0.53
N SER A 394 -28.93 4.24 -1.57
CA SER A 394 -29.54 5.57 -1.74
C SER A 394 -30.55 5.94 -0.66
N ASP A 395 -31.09 4.96 0.06
CA ASP A 395 -31.99 5.14 1.21
C ASP A 395 -31.24 5.28 2.54
N ASN A 396 -29.91 5.49 2.48
CA ASN A 396 -29.01 5.59 3.62
C ASN A 396 -28.93 4.32 4.49
N THR A 397 -29.20 3.13 3.91
CA THR A 397 -29.00 1.84 4.59
C THR A 397 -27.78 1.09 4.06
N PHE A 398 -27.14 0.25 4.89
CA PHE A 398 -26.05 -0.63 4.46
C PHE A 398 -26.51 -2.04 4.09
N ARG A 399 -27.53 -2.58 4.76
CA ARG A 399 -28.13 -3.90 4.60
C ARG A 399 -27.10 -5.04 4.62
N PRO A 400 -26.42 -5.28 5.75
CA PRO A 400 -25.25 -6.16 5.84
C PRO A 400 -25.54 -7.61 5.43
N ALA A 401 -26.73 -8.14 5.76
CA ALA A 401 -27.13 -9.51 5.44
C ALA A 401 -27.72 -9.68 4.03
N ARG A 402 -27.96 -8.59 3.29
CA ARG A 402 -28.51 -8.67 1.93
C ARG A 402 -27.43 -9.21 0.98
N PRO A 403 -27.77 -10.14 0.06
CA PRO A 403 -26.86 -10.50 -1.01
C PRO A 403 -26.39 -9.27 -1.80
N ALA A 404 -25.07 -9.13 -1.96
CA ALA A 404 -24.48 -8.13 -2.84
C ALA A 404 -24.77 -8.52 -4.30
N THR A 405 -25.02 -7.54 -5.15
CA THR A 405 -25.19 -7.78 -6.58
C THR A 405 -23.85 -7.81 -7.30
N ARG A 406 -23.81 -8.42 -8.49
CA ARG A 406 -22.64 -8.38 -9.36
C ARG A 406 -22.24 -6.93 -9.70
N GLY A 407 -23.20 -6.03 -9.90
CA GLY A 407 -22.95 -4.61 -10.17
C GLY A 407 -22.29 -3.86 -9.00
N GLU A 408 -22.64 -4.22 -7.76
CA GLU A 408 -22.00 -3.68 -6.55
C GLU A 408 -20.59 -4.22 -6.37
N ALA A 409 -20.37 -5.50 -6.68
CA ALA A 409 -19.04 -6.12 -6.66
C ALA A 409 -18.09 -5.45 -7.67
N ILE A 410 -18.58 -5.16 -8.88
CA ILE A 410 -17.82 -4.42 -9.90
C ILE A 410 -17.45 -3.02 -9.45
N PHE A 411 -18.38 -2.32 -8.80
CA PHE A 411 -18.09 -1.00 -8.25
C PHE A 411 -16.95 -1.10 -7.22
N ALA A 412 -17.07 -2.02 -6.27
CA ALA A 412 -16.07 -2.25 -5.23
C ALA A 412 -14.71 -2.63 -5.82
N LEU A 413 -14.68 -3.54 -6.79
CA LEU A 413 -13.47 -3.97 -7.50
C LEU A 413 -12.84 -2.84 -8.30
N ASN A 414 -13.62 -1.94 -8.89
CA ASN A 414 -13.08 -0.79 -9.58
C ASN A 414 -12.36 0.16 -8.60
N VAL A 415 -12.99 0.47 -7.47
CA VAL A 415 -12.36 1.29 -6.42
C VAL A 415 -11.11 0.62 -5.87
N PHE A 416 -11.14 -0.71 -5.70
CA PHE A 416 -9.97 -1.50 -5.31
C PHE A 416 -8.82 -1.43 -6.31
N MET A 417 -9.11 -1.61 -7.60
CA MET A 417 -8.09 -1.49 -8.67
C MET A 417 -7.51 -0.08 -8.75
N GLU A 418 -8.34 0.96 -8.57
CA GLU A 418 -7.89 2.36 -8.47
C GLU A 418 -6.99 2.59 -7.25
N THR A 419 -7.40 2.08 -6.08
CA THR A 419 -6.65 2.19 -4.82
C THR A 419 -5.27 1.55 -4.92
N LEU A 420 -5.19 0.41 -5.60
CA LEU A 420 -3.92 -0.28 -5.84
C LEU A 420 -3.11 0.29 -7.01
N GLY A 421 -3.64 1.29 -7.74
CA GLY A 421 -3.00 1.84 -8.93
C GLY A 421 -2.84 0.82 -10.06
N ARG A 422 -3.70 -0.22 -10.11
CA ARG A 422 -3.59 -1.35 -11.04
C ARG A 422 -4.24 -1.12 -12.40
N TYR A 423 -4.82 0.05 -12.61
CA TYR A 423 -5.15 0.52 -13.94
C TYR A 423 -3.94 1.27 -14.51
N ASP A 424 -3.13 0.55 -15.29
CA ASP A 424 -1.98 1.11 -16.01
C ASP A 424 -2.45 2.02 -17.15
N TYR A 425 -2.85 3.23 -16.80
CA TYR A 425 -3.28 4.23 -17.77
C TYR A 425 -2.08 4.87 -18.44
N THR A 426 -2.12 4.95 -19.76
CA THR A 426 -1.33 5.88 -20.54
C THR A 426 -2.15 7.12 -20.83
N THR A 427 -1.61 8.30 -20.61
CA THR A 427 -2.30 9.56 -20.88
C THR A 427 -1.62 10.36 -21.98
N GLY A 428 -2.38 11.17 -22.70
CA GLY A 428 -1.83 12.12 -23.68
C GLY A 428 -2.91 12.93 -24.39
N THR A 429 -2.50 14.00 -25.06
CA THR A 429 -3.39 14.82 -25.88
C THR A 429 -3.51 14.20 -27.27
N LEU A 430 -4.73 13.92 -27.74
CA LEU A 430 -4.97 13.38 -29.07
C LEU A 430 -4.48 14.36 -30.15
N ARG A 431 -3.59 13.92 -31.02
CA ARG A 431 -3.20 14.65 -32.24
C ARG A 431 -4.07 14.25 -33.42
N GLU A 432 -4.23 12.95 -33.62
CA GLU A 432 -5.08 12.38 -34.66
C GLU A 432 -5.40 10.92 -34.33
N TRP A 433 -6.47 10.39 -34.91
CA TRP A 433 -6.69 8.95 -35.01
C TRP A 433 -6.57 8.55 -36.48
N ARG A 434 -6.07 7.33 -36.73
CA ARG A 434 -5.94 6.77 -38.08
C ARG A 434 -6.75 5.48 -38.15
N GLY A 435 -7.56 5.34 -39.21
CA GLY A 435 -8.27 4.10 -39.49
C GLY A 435 -7.31 2.96 -39.87
N GLY A 436 -7.87 1.76 -40.07
CA GLY A 436 -7.14 0.55 -40.47
C GLY A 436 -7.39 -0.64 -39.52
N PRO A 437 -6.95 -1.85 -39.89
CA PRO A 437 -7.00 -3.02 -39.02
C PRO A 437 -5.61 -3.32 -38.39
N PRO A 438 -5.33 -2.93 -37.13
CA PRO A 438 -6.20 -2.19 -36.23
C PRO A 438 -6.05 -0.66 -36.37
N PRO A 439 -7.03 0.11 -35.88
CA PRO A 439 -6.93 1.56 -35.86
C PRO A 439 -5.85 2.01 -34.88
N THR A 440 -5.38 3.24 -35.05
CA THR A 440 -4.35 3.82 -34.16
C THR A 440 -4.77 5.19 -33.66
N VAL A 441 -4.32 5.54 -32.45
CA VAL A 441 -4.37 6.91 -31.92
C VAL A 441 -2.95 7.43 -31.77
N VAL A 442 -2.74 8.66 -32.22
CA VAL A 442 -1.48 9.39 -32.07
C VAL A 442 -1.69 10.44 -31.01
N VAL A 443 -0.91 10.36 -29.93
CA VAL A 443 -1.01 11.28 -28.80
C VAL A 443 0.31 11.97 -28.55
N GLU A 444 0.22 13.18 -28.01
CA GLU A 444 1.35 13.87 -27.40
C GLU A 444 1.30 13.65 -25.89
N ASP A 445 2.36 13.07 -25.32
CA ASP A 445 2.47 12.87 -23.88
C ASP A 445 2.90 14.14 -23.13
N ALA A 446 2.99 14.05 -21.80
CA ALA A 446 3.39 15.17 -20.95
C ALA A 446 4.81 15.68 -21.23
N GLN A 447 5.67 14.87 -21.85
CA GLN A 447 7.03 15.22 -22.25
C GLN A 447 7.10 15.78 -23.67
N LYS A 448 5.94 16.09 -24.28
CA LYS A 448 5.80 16.51 -25.68
C LYS A 448 6.31 15.49 -26.70
N GLN A 449 6.41 14.22 -26.30
CA GLN A 449 6.77 13.16 -27.23
C GLN A 449 5.51 12.68 -27.94
N ILE A 450 5.62 12.50 -29.25
CA ILE A 450 4.54 11.94 -30.07
C ILE A 450 4.65 10.42 -30.02
N ARG A 451 3.59 9.77 -29.56
CA ARG A 451 3.48 8.32 -29.47
C ARG A 451 2.27 7.83 -30.25
N SER A 452 2.43 6.69 -30.92
CA SER A 452 1.33 6.03 -31.64
C SER A 452 0.97 4.74 -30.93
N PHE A 453 -0.33 4.53 -30.71
CA PHE A 453 -0.87 3.35 -30.06
C PHE A 453 -1.89 2.68 -30.95
N ARG A 454 -1.76 1.37 -31.15
CA ARG A 454 -2.81 0.53 -31.73
C ARG A 454 -3.98 0.47 -30.76
N VAL A 455 -5.20 0.55 -31.27
CA VAL A 455 -6.44 0.42 -30.50
C VAL A 455 -7.11 -0.88 -30.88
N ALA A 456 -7.43 -1.70 -29.89
CA ALA A 456 -8.11 -2.97 -30.11
C ALA A 456 -9.49 -2.72 -30.72
N VAL A 457 -9.90 -3.60 -31.64
CA VAL A 457 -11.15 -3.46 -32.40
C VAL A 457 -12.38 -3.42 -31.48
N VAL A 458 -12.32 -4.11 -30.34
CA VAL A 458 -13.40 -4.15 -29.33
C VAL A 458 -13.00 -3.34 -28.10
N SER A 459 -12.84 -2.03 -28.29
CA SER A 459 -12.55 -1.09 -27.20
C SER A 459 -13.77 -0.26 -26.87
N ALA A 460 -14.09 -0.14 -25.58
CA ALA A 460 -15.02 0.88 -25.13
C ALA A 460 -14.32 2.25 -25.12
N ILE A 461 -14.97 3.24 -25.73
CA ILE A 461 -14.44 4.60 -25.91
C ILE A 461 -15.48 5.58 -25.40
N TYR A 462 -15.04 6.47 -24.52
CA TYR A 462 -15.86 7.53 -23.95
C TYR A 462 -15.29 8.89 -24.31
N ARG A 463 -16.16 9.87 -24.56
CA ARG A 463 -15.80 11.29 -24.65
C ARG A 463 -16.78 12.08 -23.79
N ASN A 464 -16.27 12.83 -22.80
CA ASN A 464 -17.08 13.58 -21.83
C ASN A 464 -18.16 12.70 -21.18
N ASP A 465 -17.72 11.53 -20.68
CA ASP A 465 -18.55 10.51 -20.03
C ASP A 465 -19.65 9.84 -20.88
N GLN A 466 -19.73 10.16 -22.19
CA GLN A 466 -20.64 9.52 -23.13
C GLN A 466 -19.92 8.50 -24.01
N PRO A 467 -20.53 7.32 -24.28
CA PRO A 467 -19.94 6.33 -25.17
C PRO A 467 -19.92 6.86 -26.61
N VAL A 468 -18.78 6.75 -27.28
CA VAL A 468 -18.57 7.27 -28.64
C VAL A 468 -17.77 6.27 -29.49
N LEU A 469 -17.84 6.44 -30.81
CA LEU A 469 -16.92 5.75 -31.73
C LEU A 469 -15.56 6.42 -31.74
N LEU A 470 -14.50 5.68 -32.07
CA LEU A 470 -13.14 6.23 -32.19
C LEU A 470 -13.10 7.46 -33.11
N GLN A 471 -13.90 7.45 -34.18
CA GLN A 471 -14.00 8.50 -35.17
C GLN A 471 -14.56 9.83 -34.63
N GLN A 472 -15.24 9.77 -33.49
CA GLN A 472 -15.87 10.92 -32.83
C GLN A 472 -14.93 11.58 -31.82
N LEU A 473 -13.74 11.02 -31.57
CA LEU A 473 -12.68 11.71 -30.85
C LEU A 473 -12.12 12.86 -31.69
N ARG A 474 -11.72 13.94 -31.03
CA ARG A 474 -11.23 15.17 -31.68
C ARG A 474 -9.78 15.45 -31.30
N PRO A 475 -8.95 15.93 -32.26
CA PRO A 475 -7.66 16.51 -31.93
C PRO A 475 -7.78 17.54 -30.80
N GLY A 476 -6.92 17.42 -29.79
CA GLY A 476 -6.95 18.22 -28.56
C GLY A 476 -7.65 17.55 -27.37
N ASP A 477 -8.42 16.48 -27.58
CA ASP A 477 -9.00 15.69 -26.49
C ASP A 477 -7.89 15.13 -25.59
N GLN A 478 -8.06 15.24 -24.27
CA GLN A 478 -7.19 14.61 -23.28
C GLN A 478 -7.59 13.16 -23.13
N LEU A 479 -6.72 12.24 -23.55
CA LEU A 479 -6.98 10.82 -23.49
C LEU A 479 -6.36 10.20 -22.24
N LYS A 480 -7.14 9.33 -21.61
CA LYS A 480 -6.73 8.36 -20.59
C LYS A 480 -7.03 6.98 -21.15
N MET A 481 -5.99 6.22 -21.45
CA MET A 481 -6.05 5.00 -22.24
C MET A 481 -5.55 3.83 -21.42
N LEU A 482 -6.33 2.76 -21.32
CA LEU A 482 -5.94 1.57 -20.58
C LEU A 482 -5.17 0.61 -21.49
N LYS A 483 -4.00 0.17 -21.00
CA LYS A 483 -3.23 -0.90 -21.62
C LYS A 483 -3.26 -2.14 -20.72
N PRO A 484 -3.54 -3.35 -21.24
CA PRO A 484 -3.55 -4.55 -20.40
C PRO A 484 -2.15 -4.92 -19.92
N THR A 485 -1.15 -4.68 -20.78
CA THR A 485 0.25 -5.12 -20.66
C THR A 485 1.21 -4.02 -21.13
N GLU A 486 2.49 -4.08 -20.78
CA GLU A 486 3.50 -3.09 -21.21
C GLU A 486 3.66 -2.99 -22.74
N VAL A 487 3.41 -4.09 -23.46
CA VAL A 487 3.38 -4.18 -24.92
C VAL A 487 1.98 -4.65 -25.33
N GLY A 488 1.29 -3.95 -26.23
CA GLY A 488 -0.08 -4.29 -26.57
C GLY A 488 -0.90 -3.13 -27.14
N GLU A 489 -2.16 -3.41 -27.41
CA GLU A 489 -3.15 -2.46 -27.92
C GLU A 489 -3.87 -1.77 -26.75
N ILE A 490 -4.36 -0.56 -27.00
CA ILE A 490 -5.28 0.13 -26.10
C ILE A 490 -6.65 -0.55 -26.19
N VAL A 491 -7.19 -0.93 -25.05
CA VAL A 491 -8.45 -1.69 -24.94
C VAL A 491 -9.61 -0.86 -24.38
N TYR A 492 -9.32 0.34 -23.89
CA TYR A 492 -10.28 1.25 -23.28
C TYR A 492 -9.77 2.68 -23.35
N ILE A 493 -10.63 3.64 -23.70
CA ILE A 493 -10.28 5.06 -23.82
C ILE A 493 -11.32 5.91 -23.11
N GLU A 494 -10.86 6.81 -22.23
CA GLU A 494 -11.64 7.94 -21.74
C GLU A 494 -11.04 9.23 -22.29
N ALA A 495 -11.84 10.01 -22.99
CA ALA A 495 -11.47 11.29 -23.56
C ALA A 495 -12.20 12.42 -22.85
N THR A 496 -11.49 13.50 -22.55
CA THR A 496 -12.07 14.75 -22.06
C THR A 496 -11.71 15.87 -23.01
N GLY A 497 -12.70 16.57 -23.55
CA GLY A 497 -12.47 17.61 -24.54
C GLY A 497 -13.58 18.66 -24.52
N ARG A 498 -13.26 19.83 -25.09
CA ARG A 498 -14.25 20.89 -25.30
C ARG A 498 -15.22 20.58 -26.44
#